data_AF-R5GMI5-F1
#
_entry.id   AF-R5GMI5-F1
#
_cell.length_a   1.000
_cell.length_b   1.000
_cell.length_c   1.000
_cell.angle_alpha   90.00
_cell.angle_beta   90.00
_cell.angle_gamma   90.00
#
_symmetry.space_group_name_H-M   'P 1'
#
loop_
_entity.id
_entity.type
_entity.pdbx_description
1 polymer ?
#
loop_
_entity_poly.entity_id
_entity_poly.type
_entity_poly.pdbx_seq_one_letter_code
_entity_poly.pdbx_strand_id
1 'polypeptide(L)'
;MTRKSDKAKLAFLALYFLILTVERVISLAAVFTGNSAEYGILDWYMTGLTILAIIGAYTFIILRCRPGAAKNGNEIFGKLSVAAGILLLGGMVHTEGTIPPIQFGAYGMILVSMAIHTAQCVKQHGSALIRWLSFGFIVAFSMAIPVVYTTEIELSWLFVPLEVVVSAGMVVLFTIMLRGFYNGDGIYGFPVLPVAIASVGDAAVLALRWNEEINVFVLIFISVALVLFIAGKAVLSAKKT
;
A
#
# COMPACT_ATOMS: atom_id res chain seq x y z
N MET A 1 14.42 3.64 25.90
CA MET A 1 14.53 2.29 25.27
C MET A 1 14.31 2.31 23.73
N THR A 2 14.41 3.47 23.05
CA THR A 2 13.80 3.74 21.73
C THR A 2 14.72 3.51 20.51
N ARG A 3 16.04 3.71 20.65
CA ARG A 3 16.97 3.80 19.49
C ARG A 3 17.15 2.50 18.67
N LYS A 4 17.07 1.31 19.29
CA LYS A 4 17.27 0.01 18.60
C LYS A 4 16.06 -0.39 17.76
N SER A 5 14.85 -0.14 18.28
CA SER A 5 13.61 -0.48 17.59
C SER A 5 13.30 0.52 16.46
N ASP A 6 13.72 1.79 16.58
CA ASP A 6 13.66 2.75 15.46
C ASP A 6 14.59 2.36 14.31
N LYS A 7 15.81 1.86 14.61
CA LYS A 7 16.70 1.29 13.59
C LYS A 7 16.07 0.10 12.89
N ALA A 8 15.37 -0.77 13.63
CA ALA A 8 14.68 -1.92 13.05
C ALA A 8 13.55 -1.49 12.09
N LYS A 9 12.66 -0.57 12.51
CA LYS A 9 11.62 0.00 11.63
C LYS A 9 12.22 0.55 10.33
N LEU A 10 13.30 1.32 10.46
CA LEU A 10 13.96 1.94 9.33
C LEU A 10 14.60 0.89 8.41
N ALA A 11 15.22 -0.14 8.97
CA ALA A 11 15.81 -1.23 8.19
C ALA A 11 14.74 -1.96 7.36
N PHE A 12 13.58 -2.28 7.95
CA PHE A 12 12.48 -2.90 7.22
C PHE A 12 11.86 -1.99 6.15
N LEU A 13 11.73 -0.69 6.42
CA LEU A 13 11.31 0.27 5.39
C LEU A 13 12.35 0.38 4.26
N ALA A 14 13.64 0.39 4.59
CA ALA A 14 14.70 0.40 3.58
C ALA A 14 14.69 -0.89 2.72
N LEU A 15 14.43 -2.04 3.34
CA LEU A 15 14.25 -3.30 2.62
C LEU A 15 13.04 -3.27 1.69
N TYR A 16 11.92 -2.67 2.10
CA TYR A 16 10.78 -2.43 1.22
C TYR A 16 11.20 -1.65 -0.04
N PHE A 17 11.89 -0.51 0.13
CA PHE A 17 12.36 0.30 -1.00
C PHE A 17 13.33 -0.48 -1.89
N LEU A 18 14.29 -1.17 -1.29
CA LEU A 18 15.31 -1.92 -2.02
C LEU A 18 14.68 -3.05 -2.84
N ILE A 19 13.91 -3.93 -2.20
CA ILE A 19 13.35 -5.12 -2.85
C ILE A 19 12.38 -4.70 -3.95
N LEU A 20 11.46 -3.77 -3.66
CA LEU A 20 10.49 -3.34 -4.66
C LEU A 20 11.18 -2.62 -5.81
N THR A 21 12.14 -1.72 -5.55
CA THR A 21 12.85 -1.03 -6.64
C THR A 21 13.65 -1.99 -7.51
N VAL A 22 14.38 -2.94 -6.91
CA VAL A 22 15.13 -3.95 -7.67
C VAL A 22 14.20 -4.74 -8.57
N GLU A 23 13.08 -5.20 -8.03
CA GLU A 23 12.09 -5.95 -8.79
C GLU A 23 11.48 -5.10 -9.92
N ARG A 24 11.13 -3.83 -9.66
CA ARG A 24 10.63 -2.91 -10.68
C ARG A 24 11.68 -2.63 -11.78
N VAL A 25 12.96 -2.54 -11.42
CA VAL A 25 14.05 -2.37 -12.40
C VAL A 25 14.24 -3.62 -13.25
N ILE A 26 14.18 -4.82 -12.67
CA ILE A 26 14.20 -6.09 -13.40
C ILE A 26 13.02 -6.15 -14.37
N SER A 27 11.84 -5.77 -13.90
CA SER A 27 10.62 -5.78 -14.71
C SER A 27 10.69 -4.80 -15.88
N LEU A 28 11.20 -3.58 -15.66
CA LEU A 28 11.46 -2.61 -16.73
C LEU A 28 12.51 -3.10 -17.71
N ALA A 29 13.59 -3.73 -17.24
CA ALA A 29 14.61 -4.29 -18.12
C ALA A 29 14.01 -5.32 -19.07
N ALA A 30 13.14 -6.22 -18.56
CA ALA A 30 12.43 -7.19 -19.39
C ALA A 30 11.59 -6.49 -20.48
N VAL A 31 10.80 -5.47 -20.10
CA VAL A 31 9.99 -4.68 -21.05
C VAL A 31 10.85 -4.03 -22.14
N PHE A 32 12.01 -3.46 -21.80
CA PHE A 32 12.87 -2.81 -22.78
C PHE A 32 13.69 -3.78 -23.64
N THR A 33 13.87 -5.03 -23.20
CA THR A 33 14.53 -6.10 -23.97
C THR A 33 13.55 -6.97 -24.76
N GLY A 34 12.25 -6.86 -24.47
CA GLY A 34 11.18 -7.62 -25.10
C GLY A 34 10.74 -7.04 -26.45
N ASN A 35 9.76 -7.69 -27.07
CA ASN A 35 9.22 -7.27 -28.35
C ASN A 35 8.19 -6.14 -28.18
N SER A 36 8.68 -4.90 -28.10
CA SER A 36 7.84 -3.70 -27.90
C SER A 36 6.72 -3.48 -28.92
N ALA A 37 6.74 -4.18 -30.07
CA ALA A 37 5.68 -4.13 -31.08
C ALA A 37 4.38 -4.81 -30.65
N GLU A 38 4.42 -5.67 -29.63
CA GLU A 38 3.25 -6.40 -29.11
C GLU A 38 2.54 -5.65 -27.96
N TYR A 39 3.12 -4.54 -27.49
CA TYR A 39 2.61 -3.81 -26.33
C TYR A 39 1.44 -2.89 -26.68
N GLY A 40 0.35 -3.05 -25.95
CA GLY A 40 -0.82 -2.20 -26.03
C GLY A 40 -0.66 -0.91 -25.23
N ILE A 41 -1.70 -0.07 -25.26
CA ILE A 41 -1.74 1.19 -24.52
C ILE A 41 -1.61 0.96 -23.00
N LEU A 42 -2.20 -0.12 -22.48
CA LEU A 42 -2.13 -0.48 -21.07
C LEU A 42 -0.70 -0.81 -20.62
N ASP A 43 0.05 -1.54 -21.43
CA ASP A 43 1.45 -1.89 -21.13
C ASP A 43 2.33 -0.65 -21.03
N TRP A 44 2.15 0.30 -21.96
CA TRP A 44 2.85 1.59 -21.93
C TRP A 44 2.44 2.44 -20.71
N TYR A 45 1.17 2.41 -20.32
CA TYR A 45 0.71 3.04 -19.09
C TYR A 45 1.40 2.44 -17.85
N MET A 46 1.40 1.11 -17.71
CA MET A 46 2.01 0.42 -16.56
C MET A 46 3.53 0.65 -16.50
N THR A 47 4.17 0.67 -17.66
CA THR A 47 5.62 0.94 -17.80
C THR A 47 5.93 2.38 -17.41
N GLY A 48 5.18 3.36 -17.93
CA GLY A 48 5.34 4.77 -17.61
C GLY A 48 5.08 5.05 -16.13
N LEU A 49 4.02 4.47 -15.56
CA LEU A 49 3.71 4.60 -14.13
C LEU A 49 4.85 4.03 -13.28
N THR A 50 5.41 2.88 -13.64
CA THR A 50 6.53 2.27 -12.91
C THR A 50 7.76 3.17 -12.90
N ILE A 51 8.13 3.75 -14.05
CA ILE A 51 9.26 4.70 -14.15
C ILE A 51 9.00 5.94 -13.29
N LEU A 52 7.80 6.53 -13.41
CA LEU A 52 7.41 7.72 -12.64
C LEU A 52 7.35 7.44 -11.14
N ALA A 53 6.90 6.26 -10.72
CA ALA A 53 6.85 5.84 -9.32
C ALA A 53 8.26 5.72 -8.71
N ILE A 54 9.21 5.10 -9.42
CA ILE A 54 10.61 5.02 -8.99
C ILE A 54 11.20 6.44 -8.86
N ILE A 55 11.15 7.23 -9.94
CA ILE A 55 11.74 8.59 -9.96
C ILE A 55 11.10 9.46 -8.88
N GLY A 56 9.77 9.44 -8.80
CA GLY A 56 8.99 10.22 -7.84
C GLY A 56 9.33 9.85 -6.40
N ALA A 57 9.39 8.56 -6.07
CA ALA A 57 9.70 8.09 -4.72
C ALA A 57 11.10 8.53 -4.27
N TYR A 58 12.12 8.31 -5.10
CA TYR A 58 13.50 8.67 -4.74
C TYR A 58 13.73 10.18 -4.75
N THR A 59 13.11 10.91 -5.68
CA THR A 59 13.12 12.38 -5.67
C THR A 59 12.49 12.91 -4.38
N PHE A 60 11.35 12.35 -3.95
CA PHE A 60 10.72 12.72 -2.69
C PHE A 60 11.64 12.40 -1.49
N ILE A 61 12.29 11.22 -1.45
CA ILE A 61 13.22 10.86 -0.39
C ILE A 61 14.37 11.87 -0.30
N ILE A 62 15.02 12.18 -1.42
CA ILE A 62 16.18 13.08 -1.48
C ILE A 62 15.79 14.49 -1.04
N LEU A 63 14.66 15.00 -1.51
CA LEU A 63 14.23 16.38 -1.27
C LEU A 63 13.57 16.58 0.11
N ARG A 64 12.83 15.59 0.61
CA ARG A 64 11.93 15.76 1.77
C ARG A 64 12.30 14.92 2.98
N CYS A 65 12.98 13.77 2.83
CA CYS A 65 13.29 12.86 3.95
C CYS A 65 14.63 13.15 4.66
N ARG A 66 15.16 14.38 4.58
CA ARG A 66 16.45 14.73 5.19
C ARG A 66 16.36 14.78 6.72
N PRO A 67 17.28 14.12 7.46
CA PRO A 67 17.21 13.99 8.92
C PRO A 67 17.34 15.33 9.67
N GLY A 68 17.97 16.34 9.07
CA GLY A 68 18.08 17.69 9.65
C GLY A 68 16.78 18.52 9.64
N ALA A 69 15.72 18.05 8.97
CA ALA A 69 14.44 18.75 8.83
C ALA A 69 13.28 18.07 9.60
N ALA A 70 13.58 17.07 10.45
CA ALA A 70 12.57 16.37 11.24
C ALA A 70 12.54 16.96 12.66
N LYS A 71 11.38 17.48 13.08
CA LYS A 71 11.17 18.03 14.44
C LYS A 71 11.09 16.91 15.48
N ASN A 72 10.64 15.72 15.09
CA ASN A 72 10.55 14.51 15.92
C ASN A 72 10.97 13.25 15.15
N GLY A 73 11.48 12.25 15.87
CA GLY A 73 11.95 10.97 15.29
C GLY A 73 10.88 10.16 14.53
N ASN A 74 9.58 10.42 14.75
CA ASN A 74 8.49 9.79 14.01
C ASN A 74 8.17 10.47 12.67
N GLU A 75 8.52 11.76 12.52
CA GLU A 75 8.20 12.54 11.32
C GLU A 75 8.91 12.00 10.07
N ILE A 76 10.13 11.47 10.24
CA ILE A 76 10.86 10.84 9.14
C ILE A 76 10.16 9.57 8.64
N PHE A 77 9.56 8.78 9.53
CA PHE A 77 8.79 7.58 9.15
C PHE A 77 7.51 7.98 8.41
N GLY A 78 6.82 9.03 8.85
CA GLY A 78 5.69 9.59 8.12
C GLY A 78 6.09 10.10 6.72
N LYS A 79 7.23 10.75 6.55
CA LYS A 79 7.72 11.18 5.22
C LYS A 79 8.10 9.98 4.36
N LEU A 80 8.79 8.98 4.92
CA LEU A 80 9.14 7.74 4.21
C LEU A 80 7.89 6.95 3.80
N SER A 81 6.81 6.98 4.57
CA SER A 81 5.56 6.34 4.16
C SER A 81 4.93 6.98 2.91
N VAL A 82 5.14 8.28 2.69
CA VAL A 82 4.70 8.95 1.45
C VAL A 82 5.52 8.45 0.26
N ALA A 83 6.84 8.39 0.42
CA ALA A 83 7.71 7.81 -0.62
C ALA A 83 7.36 6.34 -0.90
N ALA A 84 7.01 5.57 0.13
CA ALA A 84 6.57 4.19 -0.02
C ALA A 84 5.26 4.12 -0.82
N GLY A 85 4.29 4.99 -0.51
CA GLY A 85 3.06 5.14 -1.27
C GLY A 85 3.26 5.54 -2.73
N ILE A 86 4.23 6.42 -3.03
CA ILE A 86 4.56 6.78 -4.42
C ILE A 86 5.16 5.57 -5.16
N LEU A 87 6.09 4.85 -4.54
CA LEU A 87 6.69 3.65 -5.15
C LEU A 87 5.64 2.55 -5.35
N LEU A 88 4.71 2.43 -4.41
CA LEU A 88 3.59 1.50 -4.45
C LEU A 88 2.69 1.67 -5.68
N LEU A 89 2.54 2.87 -6.24
CA LEU A 89 1.80 3.04 -7.50
C LEU A 89 2.39 2.17 -8.62
N GLY A 90 3.72 2.08 -8.71
CA GLY A 90 4.40 1.16 -9.64
C GLY A 90 4.38 -0.30 -9.19
N GLY A 91 4.18 -0.55 -7.89
CA GLY A 91 4.04 -1.89 -7.32
C GLY A 91 2.63 -2.49 -7.46
N MET A 92 1.64 -1.71 -7.87
CA MET A 92 0.25 -2.12 -8.11
C MET A 92 -0.08 -2.32 -9.59
N VAL A 93 0.93 -2.30 -10.46
CA VAL A 93 0.82 -2.60 -11.89
C VAL A 93 1.73 -3.77 -12.25
N HIS A 94 1.23 -4.72 -13.03
CA HIS A 94 2.02 -5.85 -13.53
C HIS A 94 2.45 -5.61 -14.97
N THR A 95 3.71 -5.19 -15.14
CA THR A 95 4.43 -5.24 -16.41
C THR A 95 4.91 -6.66 -16.72
N GLU A 96 5.28 -6.95 -17.97
CA GLU A 96 5.66 -8.29 -18.45
C GLU A 96 6.71 -8.99 -17.57
N GLY A 97 7.75 -8.28 -17.12
CA GLY A 97 8.79 -8.85 -16.25
C GLY A 97 8.47 -8.84 -14.76
N THR A 98 7.21 -8.62 -14.35
CA THR A 98 6.84 -8.55 -12.94
C THR A 98 7.02 -9.90 -12.26
N ILE A 99 7.57 -9.89 -11.05
CA ILE A 99 7.74 -11.07 -10.21
C ILE A 99 6.87 -10.89 -8.94
N PRO A 100 5.58 -11.31 -8.97
CA PRO A 100 4.64 -11.05 -7.89
C PRO A 100 5.10 -11.52 -6.50
N PRO A 101 5.76 -12.70 -6.34
CA PRO A 101 6.27 -13.12 -5.03
C PRO A 101 7.29 -12.15 -4.41
N ILE A 102 8.12 -11.50 -5.23
CA ILE A 102 9.13 -10.55 -4.74
C ILE A 102 8.45 -9.24 -4.30
N GLN A 103 7.45 -8.78 -5.05
CA GLN A 103 6.63 -7.64 -4.65
C GLN A 103 5.92 -7.92 -3.32
N PHE A 104 5.27 -9.08 -3.20
CA PHE A 104 4.65 -9.53 -1.95
C PHE A 104 5.64 -9.56 -0.78
N GLY A 105 6.86 -10.03 -1.02
CA GLY A 105 7.96 -9.97 -0.05
C GLY A 105 8.31 -8.53 0.37
N ALA A 106 8.37 -7.60 -0.57
CA ALA A 106 8.59 -6.18 -0.27
C ALA A 106 7.47 -5.62 0.62
N TYR A 107 6.20 -5.90 0.29
CA TYR A 107 5.05 -5.54 1.13
C TYR A 107 5.19 -6.08 2.55
N GLY A 108 5.60 -7.35 2.69
CA GLY A 108 5.88 -7.94 4.00
C GLY A 108 6.83 -7.08 4.86
N MET A 109 7.84 -6.47 4.24
CA MET A 109 8.78 -5.60 4.96
C MET A 109 8.13 -4.33 5.52
N ILE A 110 7.23 -3.68 4.77
CA ILE A 110 6.52 -2.49 5.29
C ILE A 110 5.60 -2.87 6.45
N LEU A 111 4.94 -4.04 6.37
CA LEU A 111 4.06 -4.54 7.43
C LEU A 111 4.84 -4.89 8.71
N VAL A 112 6.03 -5.47 8.59
CA VAL A 112 6.90 -5.72 9.75
C VAL A 112 7.31 -4.39 10.41
N SER A 113 7.63 -3.37 9.62
CA SER A 113 7.92 -2.03 10.15
C SER A 113 6.73 -1.43 10.92
N MET A 114 5.52 -1.59 10.38
CA MET A 114 4.27 -1.18 11.05
C MET A 114 4.01 -1.97 12.33
N ALA A 115 4.24 -3.29 12.34
CA ALA A 115 4.07 -4.12 13.52
C ALA A 115 5.03 -3.72 14.64
N ILE A 116 6.29 -3.40 14.31
CA ILE A 116 7.27 -2.87 15.27
C ILE A 116 6.78 -1.53 15.81
N HIS A 117 6.30 -0.61 14.95
CA HIS A 117 5.75 0.66 15.40
C HIS A 117 4.57 0.47 16.36
N THR A 118 3.67 -0.44 16.04
CA THR A 118 2.52 -0.81 16.89
C THR A 118 2.99 -1.28 18.26
N ALA A 119 3.93 -2.22 18.31
CA ALA A 119 4.47 -2.75 19.56
C ALA A 119 5.15 -1.66 20.41
N GLN A 120 5.86 -0.71 19.78
CA GLN A 120 6.42 0.44 20.48
C GLN A 120 5.34 1.32 21.10
N CYS A 121 4.31 1.66 20.33
CA CYS A 121 3.20 2.50 20.79
C CYS A 121 2.40 1.83 21.91
N VAL A 122 2.20 0.50 21.84
CA VAL A 122 1.57 -0.29 22.91
C VAL A 122 2.39 -0.19 24.19
N LYS A 123 3.71 -0.33 24.10
CA LYS A 123 4.60 -0.23 25.26
C LYS A 123 4.64 1.17 25.87
N GLN A 124 4.53 2.21 25.05
CA GLN A 124 4.61 3.60 25.48
C GLN A 124 3.28 4.15 26.01
N HIS A 125 2.17 3.77 25.40
CA HIS A 125 0.87 4.41 25.60
C HIS A 125 -0.26 3.42 25.95
N GLY A 126 0.05 2.14 26.21
CA GLY A 126 -0.92 1.11 26.58
C GLY A 126 -1.91 0.77 25.46
N SER A 127 -3.19 0.62 25.80
CA SER A 127 -4.33 0.36 24.87
C SER A 127 -4.00 -0.61 23.73
N ALA A 128 -3.51 -1.81 24.09
CA ALA A 128 -2.98 -2.76 23.10
C ALA A 128 -3.99 -3.13 22.02
N LEU A 129 -5.24 -3.40 22.42
CA LEU A 129 -6.31 -3.84 21.53
C LEU A 129 -6.54 -2.87 20.37
N ILE A 130 -6.76 -1.57 20.65
CA ILE A 130 -7.10 -0.61 19.59
C ILE A 130 -5.92 -0.34 18.64
N ARG A 131 -4.68 -0.43 19.13
CA ARG A 131 -3.47 -0.25 18.31
C ARG A 131 -3.27 -1.42 17.36
N TRP A 132 -3.45 -2.65 17.84
CA TRP A 132 -3.40 -3.84 16.99
C TRP A 132 -4.58 -3.91 16.01
N LEU A 133 -5.78 -3.45 16.41
CA LEU A 133 -6.90 -3.28 15.47
C LEU A 133 -6.59 -2.24 14.40
N SER A 134 -5.95 -1.12 14.77
CA SER A 134 -5.53 -0.08 13.82
C SER A 134 -4.51 -0.61 12.83
N PHE A 135 -3.50 -1.33 13.32
CA PHE A 135 -2.52 -2.05 12.49
C PHE A 135 -3.23 -3.01 11.53
N GLY A 136 -4.03 -3.94 12.06
CA GLY A 136 -4.69 -4.97 11.27
C GLY A 136 -5.61 -4.36 10.21
N PHE A 137 -6.34 -3.30 10.55
CA PHE A 137 -7.20 -2.60 9.59
C PHE A 137 -6.41 -1.98 8.44
N ILE A 138 -5.30 -1.28 8.73
CA ILE A 138 -4.46 -0.69 7.68
C ILE A 138 -3.83 -1.78 6.82
N VAL A 139 -3.41 -2.91 7.41
CA VAL A 139 -2.89 -4.07 6.66
C VAL A 139 -3.97 -4.65 5.74
N ALA A 140 -5.16 -4.93 6.27
CA ALA A 140 -6.25 -5.49 5.49
C ALA A 140 -6.67 -4.55 4.35
N PHE A 141 -6.74 -3.24 4.63
CA PHE A 141 -6.98 -2.23 3.60
C PHE A 141 -5.92 -2.26 2.51
N SER A 142 -4.63 -2.35 2.86
CA SER A 142 -3.56 -2.40 1.86
C SER A 142 -3.59 -3.64 0.97
N MET A 143 -4.07 -4.76 1.51
CA MET A 143 -4.20 -6.02 0.78
C MET A 143 -5.49 -6.08 -0.06
N ALA A 144 -6.45 -5.19 0.20
CA ALA A 144 -7.64 -5.05 -0.63
C ALA A 144 -7.39 -4.24 -1.91
N ILE A 145 -6.24 -3.54 -2.02
CA ILE A 145 -5.93 -2.73 -3.20
C ILE A 145 -5.85 -3.65 -4.43
N PRO A 146 -6.67 -3.43 -5.48
CA PRO A 146 -6.61 -4.24 -6.68
C PRO A 146 -5.31 -3.94 -7.44
N VAL A 147 -4.69 -5.00 -7.96
CA VAL A 147 -3.51 -4.92 -8.81
C VAL A 147 -3.95 -4.88 -10.26
N VAL A 148 -3.43 -3.93 -11.03
CA VAL A 148 -3.73 -3.79 -12.45
C VAL A 148 -2.85 -4.74 -13.27
N TYR A 149 -3.48 -5.58 -14.08
CA TYR A 149 -2.78 -6.47 -15.01
C TYR A 149 -3.51 -6.52 -16.36
N THR A 150 -2.81 -7.00 -17.38
CA THR A 150 -3.42 -7.25 -18.70
C THR A 150 -4.57 -8.24 -18.56
N THR A 151 -5.65 -7.99 -19.31
CA THR A 151 -6.88 -8.75 -19.18
C THR A 151 -7.54 -8.94 -20.54
N GLU A 152 -8.18 -10.09 -20.72
CA GLU A 152 -8.93 -10.43 -21.93
C GLU A 152 -10.45 -10.20 -21.78
N ILE A 153 -10.89 -9.55 -20.69
CA ILE A 153 -12.30 -9.22 -20.42
C ILE A 153 -12.93 -8.55 -21.64
N GLU A 154 -14.07 -9.10 -22.09
CA GLU A 154 -14.85 -8.55 -23.21
C GLU A 154 -15.17 -7.05 -23.03
N LEU A 155 -15.41 -6.64 -21.78
CA LEU A 155 -15.66 -5.26 -21.37
C LEU A 155 -14.39 -4.52 -20.89
N SER A 156 -13.21 -4.88 -21.41
CA SER A 156 -11.90 -4.31 -21.05
C SER A 156 -11.85 -2.78 -21.14
N TRP A 157 -12.57 -2.18 -22.10
CA TRP A 157 -12.67 -0.73 -22.26
C TRP A 157 -13.26 -0.02 -21.04
N LEU A 158 -14.13 -0.68 -20.26
CA LEU A 158 -14.71 -0.17 -19.03
C LEU A 158 -13.92 -0.65 -17.81
N PHE A 159 -13.54 -1.93 -17.80
CA PHE A 159 -12.86 -2.56 -16.67
C PHE A 159 -11.48 -1.95 -16.41
N VAL A 160 -10.65 -1.76 -17.44
CA VAL A 160 -9.27 -1.30 -17.27
C VAL A 160 -9.21 0.11 -16.66
N PRO A 161 -9.95 1.13 -17.17
CA PRO A 161 -9.97 2.45 -16.53
C PRO A 161 -10.48 2.40 -15.09
N LEU A 162 -11.49 1.57 -14.80
CA LEU A 162 -12.04 1.41 -13.45
C LEU A 162 -10.98 0.83 -12.50
N GLU A 163 -10.33 -0.27 -12.88
CA GLU A 163 -9.31 -0.93 -12.04
C GLU A 163 -8.14 0.03 -11.76
N VAL A 164 -7.70 0.78 -12.77
CA VAL A 164 -6.66 1.82 -12.63
C VAL A 164 -7.07 2.90 -11.63
N VAL A 165 -8.29 3.45 -11.74
CA VAL A 165 -8.76 4.52 -10.85
C VAL A 165 -8.93 4.02 -9.42
N VAL A 166 -9.51 2.83 -9.24
CA VAL A 166 -9.71 2.23 -7.92
C VAL A 166 -8.36 1.93 -7.27
N SER A 167 -7.45 1.26 -7.99
CA SER A 167 -6.11 0.93 -7.50
C SER A 167 -5.35 2.17 -7.07
N ALA A 168 -5.20 3.17 -7.96
CA ALA A 168 -4.47 4.39 -7.66
C ALA A 168 -5.12 5.18 -6.50
N GLY A 169 -6.45 5.28 -6.48
CA GLY A 169 -7.19 5.95 -5.41
C GLY A 169 -6.97 5.29 -4.05
N MET A 170 -7.01 3.96 -4.00
CA MET A 170 -6.77 3.20 -2.77
C MET A 170 -5.31 3.28 -2.32
N VAL A 171 -4.33 3.30 -3.24
CA VAL A 171 -2.92 3.57 -2.89
C VAL A 171 -2.75 4.94 -2.23
N VAL A 172 -3.41 5.98 -2.76
CA VAL A 172 -3.38 7.33 -2.14
C VAL A 172 -3.97 7.30 -0.73
N LEU A 173 -5.12 6.66 -0.55
CA LEU A 173 -5.76 6.53 0.76
C LEU A 173 -4.88 5.74 1.74
N PHE A 174 -4.33 4.61 1.32
CA PHE A 174 -3.39 3.83 2.11
C PHE A 174 -2.17 4.66 2.50
N THR A 175 -1.65 5.48 1.59
CA THR A 175 -0.50 6.37 1.87
C THR A 175 -0.84 7.39 2.96
N ILE A 176 -2.02 7.99 2.91
CA ILE A 176 -2.51 8.92 3.93
C ILE A 176 -2.66 8.21 5.28
N MET A 177 -3.25 7.01 5.27
CA MET A 177 -3.44 6.16 6.44
C MET A 177 -2.10 5.79 7.09
N LEU A 178 -1.16 5.30 6.29
CA LEU A 178 0.16 4.88 6.72
C LEU A 178 0.97 6.05 7.29
N ARG A 179 0.90 7.23 6.65
CA ARG A 179 1.52 8.45 7.17
C ARG A 179 0.94 8.89 8.50
N GLY A 180 -0.40 8.89 8.60
CA GLY A 180 -1.09 9.19 9.85
C GLY A 180 -0.70 8.22 10.96
N PHE A 181 -0.62 6.94 10.62
CA PHE A 181 -0.23 5.87 11.53
C PHE A 181 1.18 6.07 12.11
N TYR A 182 2.20 6.30 11.26
CA TYR A 182 3.58 6.51 11.72
C TYR A 182 3.79 7.83 12.47
N ASN A 183 3.07 8.90 12.09
CA ASN A 183 3.18 10.19 12.76
C ASN A 183 2.44 10.22 14.11
N GLY A 184 1.40 9.39 14.24
CA GLY A 184 0.59 9.28 15.44
C GLY A 184 1.16 8.36 16.50
N ASP A 185 0.29 7.98 17.44
CA ASP A 185 0.58 7.04 18.53
C ASP A 185 0.13 5.60 18.19
N GLY A 186 0.06 5.27 16.89
CA GLY A 186 -0.38 3.96 16.39
C GLY A 186 -1.89 3.71 16.50
N ILE A 187 -2.70 4.72 16.85
CA ILE A 187 -4.16 4.62 16.78
C ILE A 187 -4.65 5.27 15.49
N TYR A 188 -5.44 4.52 14.72
CA TYR A 188 -6.15 5.02 13.56
C TYR A 188 -7.60 5.35 13.92
N GLY A 189 -8.16 6.41 13.33
CA GLY A 189 -9.50 6.90 13.68
C GLY A 189 -10.67 6.11 13.07
N PHE A 190 -10.38 5.16 12.17
CA PHE A 190 -11.38 4.42 11.39
C PHE A 190 -12.43 5.37 10.77
N PRO A 191 -12.04 6.35 9.93
CA PRO A 191 -12.99 7.13 9.16
C PRO A 191 -13.74 6.23 8.18
N VAL A 192 -14.99 6.57 7.90
CA VAL A 192 -15.86 5.82 6.97
C VAL A 192 -15.33 5.90 5.54
N LEU A 193 -14.73 7.04 5.16
CA LEU A 193 -14.36 7.35 3.78
C LEU A 193 -13.46 6.28 3.11
N PRO A 194 -12.33 5.83 3.70
CA PRO A 194 -11.52 4.79 3.07
C PRO A 194 -12.27 3.48 2.87
N VAL A 195 -13.04 3.03 3.87
CA VAL A 195 -13.80 1.77 3.78
C VAL A 195 -14.90 1.86 2.73
N ALA A 196 -15.59 2.99 2.64
CA ALA A 196 -16.61 3.21 1.64
C ALA A 196 -16.02 3.17 0.22
N ILE A 197 -14.90 3.87 -0.01
CA ILE A 197 -14.21 3.88 -1.31
C ILE A 197 -13.72 2.48 -1.67
N ALA A 198 -13.05 1.79 -0.76
CA ALA A 198 -12.57 0.43 -0.99
C ALA A 198 -13.72 -0.54 -1.27
N SER A 199 -14.79 -0.50 -0.47
CA SER A 199 -15.93 -1.42 -0.65
C SER A 199 -16.65 -1.20 -1.98
N VAL A 200 -16.88 0.05 -2.38
CA VAL A 200 -17.54 0.36 -3.65
C VAL A 200 -16.61 0.06 -4.84
N GLY A 201 -15.34 0.45 -4.74
CA GLY A 201 -14.34 0.22 -5.77
C GLY A 201 -14.11 -1.28 -6.01
N ASP A 202 -13.81 -2.03 -4.96
CA ASP A 202 -13.56 -3.47 -5.03
C ASP A 202 -14.83 -4.23 -5.46
N ALA A 203 -16.01 -3.84 -5.00
CA ALA A 203 -17.26 -4.45 -5.48
C ALA A 203 -17.45 -4.24 -6.98
N ALA A 204 -17.15 -3.06 -7.51
CA ALA A 204 -17.26 -2.77 -8.94
C ALA A 204 -16.21 -3.57 -9.75
N VAL A 205 -14.96 -3.63 -9.28
CA VAL A 205 -13.90 -4.43 -9.91
C VAL A 205 -14.25 -5.93 -9.88
N LEU A 206 -14.67 -6.46 -8.74
CA LEU A 206 -15.04 -7.86 -8.57
C LEU A 206 -16.28 -8.25 -9.39
N ALA A 207 -17.28 -7.37 -9.48
CA ALA A 207 -18.49 -7.63 -10.26
C ALA A 207 -18.19 -7.75 -11.76
N LEU A 208 -17.33 -6.88 -12.30
CA LEU A 208 -16.92 -6.95 -13.70
C LEU A 208 -16.01 -8.16 -13.98
N ARG A 209 -15.21 -8.58 -12.99
CA ARG A 209 -14.32 -9.75 -13.13
C ARG A 209 -15.00 -11.10 -12.85
N TRP A 210 -16.22 -11.07 -12.32
CA TRP A 210 -16.91 -12.27 -11.83
C TRP A 210 -17.08 -13.35 -12.89
N ASN A 211 -17.19 -12.96 -14.16
CA ASN A 211 -17.42 -13.87 -15.27
C ASN A 211 -16.16 -14.56 -15.80
N GLU A 212 -14.96 -14.08 -15.44
CA GLU A 212 -13.69 -14.71 -15.84
C GLU A 212 -13.02 -15.42 -14.67
N GLU A 213 -12.58 -14.64 -13.67
CA GLU A 213 -11.88 -15.16 -12.51
C GLU A 213 -12.05 -14.18 -11.35
N ILE A 214 -12.75 -14.63 -10.31
CA ILE A 214 -12.95 -13.82 -9.10
C ILE A 214 -11.60 -13.67 -8.40
N ASN A 215 -11.18 -12.43 -8.15
CA ASN A 215 -10.03 -12.16 -7.30
C ASN A 215 -10.39 -12.42 -5.82
N VAL A 216 -10.29 -13.69 -5.41
CA VAL A 216 -10.64 -14.15 -4.06
C VAL A 216 -9.77 -13.46 -3.00
N PHE A 217 -8.53 -13.12 -3.34
CA PHE A 217 -7.63 -12.41 -2.44
C PHE A 217 -8.18 -11.03 -2.04
N VAL A 218 -8.57 -10.22 -3.03
CA VAL A 218 -9.19 -8.90 -2.79
C VAL A 218 -10.50 -9.06 -1.98
N LEU A 219 -11.34 -10.03 -2.35
CA LEU A 219 -12.60 -10.31 -1.65
C LEU A 219 -12.39 -10.66 -0.17
N ILE A 220 -11.38 -11.46 0.16
CA ILE A 220 -11.04 -11.80 1.54
C ILE A 220 -10.62 -10.53 2.29
N PHE A 221 -9.71 -9.74 1.71
CA PHE A 221 -9.13 -8.62 2.44
C PHE A 221 -10.08 -7.43 2.59
N ILE A 222 -10.97 -7.16 1.63
CA ILE A 222 -12.03 -6.16 1.82
C ILE A 222 -13.01 -6.58 2.92
N SER A 223 -13.33 -7.87 3.00
CA SER A 223 -14.19 -8.43 4.06
C SER A 223 -13.53 -8.30 5.44
N VAL A 224 -12.24 -8.66 5.55
CA VAL A 224 -11.46 -8.51 6.78
C VAL A 224 -11.35 -7.03 7.17
N ALA A 225 -11.09 -6.14 6.21
CA ALA A 225 -11.02 -4.70 6.47
C ALA A 225 -12.35 -4.16 7.02
N LEU A 226 -13.49 -4.60 6.48
CA LEU A 226 -14.82 -4.22 6.96
C LEU A 226 -15.06 -4.70 8.40
N VAL A 227 -14.72 -5.95 8.72
CA VAL A 227 -14.84 -6.49 10.09
C VAL A 227 -13.97 -5.71 11.07
N LEU A 228 -12.72 -5.45 10.72
CA LEU A 228 -11.78 -4.69 11.57
C LEU A 228 -12.19 -3.23 11.72
N PHE A 229 -12.80 -2.64 10.70
CA PHE A 229 -13.40 -1.31 10.80
C PHE A 229 -14.53 -1.27 11.83
N ILE A 230 -15.48 -2.20 11.75
CA ILE A 230 -16.62 -2.28 12.68
C ILE A 230 -16.10 -2.51 14.11
N ALA A 231 -15.19 -3.46 14.30
CA ALA A 231 -14.58 -3.75 15.60
C ALA A 231 -13.82 -2.53 16.17
N GLY A 232 -13.00 -1.87 15.35
CA GLY A 232 -12.24 -0.67 15.73
C GLY A 232 -13.15 0.49 16.14
N LYS A 233 -14.23 0.74 15.38
CA LYS A 233 -15.25 1.73 15.70
C LYS A 233 -15.97 1.44 17.01
N ALA A 234 -16.33 0.18 17.26
CA ALA A 234 -16.98 -0.23 18.49
C ALA A 234 -16.07 0.00 19.71
N VAL A 235 -14.81 -0.43 19.63
CA VAL A 235 -13.81 -0.24 20.70
C VAL A 235 -13.53 1.24 20.97
N LEU A 236 -13.40 2.07 19.92
CA LEU A 236 -13.22 3.52 20.09
C LEU A 236 -14.41 4.20 20.74
N SER A 237 -15.63 3.75 20.42
CA SER A 237 -16.86 4.32 20.99
C SER A 237 -17.01 3.92 22.45
N ALA A 238 -16.74 2.66 22.79
CA ALA A 238 -16.76 2.16 24.17
C ALA A 238 -15.76 2.90 25.08
N LYS A 239 -14.61 3.33 24.55
CA LYS A 239 -13.60 4.09 25.32
C LYS A 239 -13.99 5.56 25.58
N LYS A 240 -14.95 6.11 24.82
CA LYS A 240 -15.46 7.47 25.01
C LYS A 240 -16.62 7.55 26.02
N THR A 241 -17.16 6.40 26.40
CA THR A 241 -18.26 6.27 27.37
C THR A 241 -17.68 6.00 28.74
#